data_AF-A0ABD6DZW4-F1
#
_entry.id   AF-A0ABD6DZW4-F1
#
_cell.length_a   1.000
_cell.length_b   1.000
_cell.length_c   1.000
_cell.angle_alpha   90.00
_cell.angle_beta   90.00
_cell.angle_gamma   90.00
#
_symmetry.space_group_name_H-M   'P 1'
#
loop_
_entity.id
_entity.type
_entity.pdbx_description
1 polymer ?
#
loop_
_entity_poly.entity_id
_entity_poly.type
_entity_poly.pdbx_seq_one_letter_code
_entity_poly.pdbx_strand_id
1 'polypeptide(L)'
;MAGSRSAEIESTVEKPIGDVDSWTAVTTGEHRFGGTEWRVGPREIGHVHPWGMLDVAYLRALRDVLVQEGQTGAHHILDESGWTTFSIERPDDYDHARWLVRLSYLYHVNVLKKTPAGGEAYAAVNVESELNDLDPTDAVRSAFERHPGNAGASER
;
A
#
# COMPACT_ATOMS: atom_id res chain seq x y z
N MET A 1 -15.15 24.40 16.75
CA MET A 1 -13.77 24.17 16.23
C MET A 1 -13.55 22.75 15.71
N ALA A 2 -14.13 21.69 16.31
CA ALA A 2 -13.95 20.30 15.84
C ALA A 2 -14.43 20.02 14.40
N GLY A 3 -15.51 20.67 13.94
CA GLY A 3 -16.05 20.44 12.59
C GLY A 3 -15.14 20.85 11.43
N SER A 4 -14.16 21.74 11.65
CA SER A 4 -13.21 22.13 10.60
C SER A 4 -12.14 21.05 10.36
N ARG A 5 -11.64 20.43 11.44
CA ARG A 5 -10.58 19.41 11.34
C ARG A 5 -11.12 18.10 10.77
N SER A 6 -12.33 17.68 11.18
CA SER A 6 -12.95 16.48 10.63
C SER A 6 -13.22 16.61 9.12
N ALA A 7 -13.74 17.76 8.66
CA ALA A 7 -13.96 18.01 7.24
C ALA A 7 -12.64 18.06 6.44
N GLU A 8 -11.57 18.59 7.04
CA GLU A 8 -10.25 18.61 6.41
C GLU A 8 -9.64 17.21 6.26
N ILE A 9 -9.78 16.35 7.28
CA ILE A 9 -9.36 14.94 7.20
C ILE A 9 -10.18 14.21 6.13
N GLU A 10 -11.50 14.35 6.14
CA GLU A 10 -12.39 13.72 5.17
C GLU A 10 -12.03 14.12 3.73
N SER A 11 -11.84 15.42 3.47
CA SER A 11 -11.38 15.91 2.17
C SER A 11 -9.97 15.41 1.81
N THR A 12 -9.10 15.21 2.79
CA THR A 12 -7.77 14.63 2.57
C THR A 12 -7.86 13.15 2.20
N VAL A 13 -8.81 12.41 2.78
CA VAL A 13 -9.10 11.00 2.48
C VAL A 13 -9.76 10.82 1.10
N GLU A 14 -10.54 11.78 0.62
CA GLU A 14 -11.13 11.73 -0.73
C GLU A 14 -10.07 11.73 -1.84
N LYS A 15 -8.94 12.41 -1.64
CA LYS A 15 -7.85 12.50 -2.62
C LYS A 15 -7.26 11.13 -2.99
N PRO A 16 -6.77 10.30 -2.04
CA PRO A 16 -6.25 8.97 -2.38
C PRO A 16 -7.34 8.07 -2.97
N ILE A 17 -8.62 8.24 -2.61
CA ILE A 17 -9.71 7.47 -3.24
C ILE A 17 -9.75 7.70 -4.75
N GLY A 18 -9.84 8.95 -5.20
CA GLY A 18 -9.90 9.28 -6.62
C GLY A 18 -8.60 8.98 -7.38
N ASP A 19 -7.45 9.22 -6.75
CA ASP A 19 -6.15 8.95 -7.35
C ASP A 19 -5.91 7.45 -7.54
N VAL A 20 -6.09 6.65 -6.49
CA VAL A 20 -5.85 5.20 -6.54
C VAL A 20 -6.84 4.50 -7.46
N ASP A 21 -8.10 4.96 -7.53
CA ASP A 21 -9.10 4.46 -8.49
C ASP A 21 -8.67 4.63 -9.96
N SER A 22 -7.85 5.65 -10.25
CA SER A 22 -7.35 5.91 -11.61
C SER A 22 -6.20 5.00 -12.03
N TRP A 23 -5.63 4.21 -11.11
CA TRP A 23 -4.46 3.39 -11.39
C TRP A 23 -4.83 2.15 -12.20
N THR A 24 -3.92 1.75 -13.09
CA THR A 24 -4.11 0.58 -13.97
C THR A 24 -4.49 -0.67 -13.17
N ALA A 25 -5.64 -1.25 -13.53
CA ALA A 25 -6.17 -2.49 -12.96
C ALA A 25 -6.45 -2.46 -11.45
N VAL A 26 -6.63 -1.27 -10.87
CA VAL A 26 -7.24 -1.11 -9.55
C VAL A 26 -8.76 -1.19 -9.68
N THR A 27 -9.40 -1.83 -8.72
CA THR A 27 -10.84 -1.75 -8.50
C THR A 27 -11.12 -1.18 -7.12
N THR A 28 -11.98 -0.18 -7.05
CA THR A 28 -12.41 0.47 -5.81
C THR A 28 -13.77 -0.04 -5.36
N GLY A 29 -13.95 -0.25 -4.05
CA GLY A 29 -15.21 -0.73 -3.48
C GLY A 29 -15.40 -0.30 -2.02
N GLU A 30 -16.54 -0.65 -1.44
CA GLU A 30 -16.80 -0.46 -0.01
C GLU A 30 -16.09 -1.54 0.80
N HIS A 31 -15.38 -1.14 1.85
CA HIS A 31 -14.76 -2.08 2.77
C HIS A 31 -15.79 -2.57 3.81
N ARG A 32 -15.76 -3.87 4.14
CA ARG A 32 -16.75 -4.52 5.03
C ARG A 32 -16.82 -3.95 6.45
N PHE A 33 -15.81 -3.21 6.89
CA PHE A 33 -15.77 -2.54 8.20
C PHE A 33 -15.96 -1.02 8.09
N GLY A 34 -16.53 -0.57 6.97
CA GLY A 34 -16.62 0.84 6.61
C GLY A 34 -15.32 1.34 5.96
N GLY A 35 -15.43 2.38 5.15
CA GLY A 35 -14.32 2.91 4.36
C GLY A 35 -14.32 2.41 2.91
N THR A 36 -13.26 2.76 2.20
CA THR A 36 -13.06 2.46 0.78
C THR A 36 -11.88 1.54 0.62
N GLU A 37 -12.08 0.37 0.00
CA GLU A 37 -11.01 -0.58 -0.33
C GLU A 37 -10.55 -0.45 -1.77
N TRP A 38 -9.27 -0.73 -1.99
CA TRP A 38 -8.68 -0.88 -3.31
C TRP A 38 -8.12 -2.30 -3.48
N ARG A 39 -8.35 -2.87 -4.66
CA ARG A 39 -7.85 -4.20 -5.02
C ARG A 39 -7.13 -4.19 -6.35
N VAL A 40 -6.17 -5.09 -6.50
CA VAL A 40 -5.52 -5.44 -7.78
C VAL A 40 -5.76 -6.93 -8.02
N GLY A 41 -6.60 -7.24 -9.01
CA GLY A 41 -7.11 -8.59 -9.21
C GLY A 41 -7.77 -9.12 -7.92
N PRO A 42 -7.37 -10.30 -7.39
CA PRO A 42 -7.97 -10.84 -6.17
C PRO A 42 -7.41 -10.22 -4.88
N ARG A 43 -6.35 -9.39 -4.96
CA ARG A 43 -5.60 -8.91 -3.79
C ARG A 43 -6.10 -7.54 -3.35
N GLU A 44 -6.53 -7.42 -2.11
CA GLU A 44 -6.68 -6.11 -1.47
C GLU A 44 -5.29 -5.53 -1.22
N ILE A 45 -5.08 -4.28 -1.62
CA ILE A 45 -3.80 -3.57 -1.47
C ILE A 45 -3.85 -2.56 -0.32
N GLY A 46 -5.05 -2.09 0.03
CA GLY A 46 -5.30 -1.26 1.18
C GLY A 46 -6.75 -0.77 1.23
N HIS A 47 -7.10 -0.13 2.32
CA HIS A 47 -8.36 0.57 2.48
C HIS A 47 -8.20 1.79 3.39
N VAL A 48 -9.05 2.79 3.19
CA VAL A 48 -9.06 4.01 3.99
C VAL A 48 -10.42 4.26 4.60
N HIS A 49 -10.43 4.61 5.89
CA HIS A 49 -11.61 5.03 6.61
C HIS A 49 -11.78 6.55 6.54
N PRO A 50 -13.03 7.08 6.56
CA PRO A 50 -13.29 8.51 6.41
C PRO A 50 -12.68 9.38 7.54
N TRP A 51 -12.33 8.77 8.68
CA TRP A 51 -11.65 9.43 9.79
C TRP A 51 -10.11 9.41 9.68
N GLY A 52 -9.55 9.05 8.52
CA GLY A 52 -8.12 9.16 8.24
C GLY A 52 -7.29 7.93 8.58
N MET A 53 -7.90 6.79 8.93
CA MET A 53 -7.17 5.55 9.14
C MET A 53 -6.95 4.84 7.80
N LEU A 54 -5.70 4.75 7.37
CA LEU A 54 -5.29 4.06 6.14
C LEU A 54 -4.60 2.75 6.50
N ASP A 55 -5.20 1.63 6.14
CA ASP A 55 -4.62 0.31 6.29
C ASP A 55 -4.09 -0.19 4.95
N VAL A 56 -2.84 -0.67 4.93
CA VAL A 56 -2.14 -1.05 3.69
C VAL A 56 -1.54 -2.45 3.84
N ALA A 57 -1.69 -3.27 2.80
CA ALA A 57 -1.22 -4.65 2.78
C ALA A 57 0.16 -4.76 2.13
N TYR A 58 1.09 -5.48 2.76
CA TYR A 58 2.40 -5.82 2.20
C TYR A 58 2.78 -7.27 2.48
N LEU A 59 3.94 -7.73 1.99
CA LEU A 59 4.62 -8.84 2.65
C LEU A 59 5.18 -8.40 3.99
N ARG A 60 5.19 -9.34 4.95
CA ARG A 60 5.74 -9.12 6.29
C ARG A 60 7.16 -8.55 6.27
N ALA A 61 8.05 -9.03 5.41
CA ALA A 61 9.43 -8.52 5.32
C ALA A 61 9.52 -7.05 4.87
N LEU A 62 8.62 -6.59 3.99
CA LEU A 62 8.54 -5.20 3.57
C LEU A 62 7.87 -4.35 4.65
N ARG A 63 6.75 -4.84 5.21
CA ARG A 63 6.06 -4.23 6.34
C ARG A 63 6.99 -4.01 7.53
N ASP A 64 7.84 -4.97 7.88
CA ASP A 64 8.74 -4.86 9.02
C ASP A 64 9.76 -3.74 8.83
N VAL A 65 10.30 -3.58 7.61
CA VAL A 65 11.19 -2.45 7.28
C VAL A 65 10.45 -1.12 7.32
N LEU A 66 9.24 -1.04 6.75
CA LEU A 66 8.44 0.19 6.75
C LEU A 66 8.12 0.65 8.19
N VAL A 67 7.77 -0.28 9.08
CA VAL A 67 7.51 0.01 10.49
C VAL A 67 8.79 0.38 11.23
N GLN A 68 9.90 -0.33 10.99
CA GLN A 68 11.19 -0.03 11.61
C GLN A 68 11.73 1.36 11.22
N GLU A 69 11.51 1.78 9.97
CA GLU A 69 11.91 3.12 9.50
C GLU A 69 10.90 4.23 9.86
N GLY A 70 9.78 3.88 10.51
CA GLY A 70 8.76 4.85 10.92
C GLY A 70 7.92 5.40 9.77
N GLN A 71 7.90 4.73 8.61
CA GLN A 71 7.07 5.12 7.47
C GLN A 71 5.58 4.87 7.74
N THR A 72 5.25 3.90 8.60
CA THR A 72 3.88 3.58 9.01
C THR A 72 3.90 2.79 10.31
N GLY A 73 2.74 2.65 10.98
CA GLY A 73 2.60 1.82 12.18
C GLY A 73 2.27 0.36 11.87
N ALA A 74 2.52 -0.51 12.85
CA ALA A 74 1.94 -1.86 12.86
C ALA A 74 0.41 -1.78 12.81
N HIS A 75 -0.23 -2.70 12.09
CA HIS A 75 -1.70 -2.74 12.12
C HIS A 75 -2.19 -3.05 13.53
N HIS A 76 -3.13 -2.25 14.04
CA HIS A 76 -3.55 -2.25 15.43
C HIS A 76 -4.26 -3.55 15.90
N ILE A 77 -4.94 -4.26 14.99
CA ILE A 77 -5.54 -5.59 15.24
C ILE A 77 -4.70 -6.76 14.69
N LEU A 78 -4.18 -6.65 13.46
CA LEU A 78 -3.44 -7.69 12.75
C LEU A 78 -1.92 -7.44 12.79
N ASP A 79 -1.38 -7.21 13.98
CA ASP A 79 0.01 -6.77 14.19
C ASP A 79 1.06 -7.75 13.68
N GLU A 80 0.79 -9.06 13.73
CA GLU A 80 1.67 -10.12 13.21
C GLU A 80 1.55 -10.36 11.68
N SER A 81 0.62 -9.68 11.02
CA SER A 81 0.39 -9.79 9.58
C SER A 81 1.28 -8.85 8.76
N GLY A 82 1.13 -8.87 7.44
CA GLY A 82 1.77 -7.90 6.55
C GLY A 82 1.05 -6.54 6.48
N TRP A 83 -0.03 -6.36 7.24
CA TRP A 83 -0.79 -5.11 7.28
C TRP A 83 -0.12 -4.05 8.16
N THR A 84 -0.29 -2.79 7.77
CA THR A 84 0.14 -1.60 8.51
C THR A 84 -1.01 -0.61 8.62
N THR A 85 -1.00 0.22 9.65
CA THR A 85 -1.93 1.36 9.79
C THR A 85 -1.14 2.67 9.75
N PHE A 86 -1.55 3.60 8.89
CA PHE A 86 -1.09 4.99 8.83
C PHE A 86 -2.26 5.94 9.16
N SER A 87 -1.99 6.98 9.95
CA SER A 87 -2.99 8.00 10.31
C SER A 87 -2.80 9.25 9.46
N ILE A 88 -3.79 9.56 8.63
CA ILE A 88 -3.93 10.84 7.93
C ILE A 88 -4.57 11.83 8.90
N GLU A 89 -3.77 12.76 9.42
CA GLU A 89 -4.22 13.71 10.44
C GLU A 89 -4.35 15.14 9.92
N ARG A 90 -3.71 15.43 8.78
CA ARG A 90 -3.65 16.74 8.12
C ARG A 90 -3.49 16.59 6.60
N PRO A 91 -3.76 17.65 5.82
CA PRO A 91 -3.66 17.63 4.36
C PRO A 91 -2.29 17.22 3.81
N ASP A 92 -1.21 17.59 4.49
CA ASP A 92 0.16 17.31 4.07
C ASP A 92 0.51 15.82 4.14
N ASP A 93 -0.30 15.00 4.82
CA ASP A 93 -0.06 13.56 4.93
C ASP A 93 -0.50 12.81 3.66
N TYR A 94 -1.19 13.48 2.72
CA TYR A 94 -1.67 12.87 1.47
C TYR A 94 -0.55 12.25 0.65
N ASP A 95 0.55 12.97 0.41
CA ASP A 95 1.63 12.48 -0.45
C ASP A 95 2.26 11.20 0.12
N HIS A 96 2.39 11.14 1.45
CA HIS A 96 2.91 9.97 2.15
C HIS A 96 1.92 8.79 2.14
N ALA A 97 0.64 9.07 2.39
CA ALA A 97 -0.43 8.07 2.26
C ALA A 97 -0.47 7.46 0.86
N ARG A 98 -0.38 8.30 -0.17
CA ARG A 98 -0.31 7.90 -1.57
C ARG A 98 0.94 7.05 -1.84
N TRP A 99 2.10 7.45 -1.32
CA TRP A 99 3.36 6.72 -1.46
C TRP A 99 3.25 5.29 -0.90
N LEU A 100 2.67 5.13 0.30
CA LEU A 100 2.43 3.83 0.93
C LEU A 100 1.55 2.93 0.05
N VAL A 101 0.40 3.43 -0.42
CA VAL A 101 -0.52 2.65 -1.27
C VAL A 101 0.12 2.33 -2.62
N ARG A 102 0.92 3.24 -3.20
CA ARG A 102 1.61 3.00 -4.48
C ARG A 102 2.68 1.92 -4.34
N LEU A 103 3.41 1.90 -3.22
CA LEU A 103 4.39 0.85 -2.93
C LEU A 103 3.70 -0.53 -2.82
N SER A 104 2.55 -0.61 -2.15
CA SER A 104 1.75 -1.84 -2.07
C SER A 104 1.24 -2.27 -3.46
N TYR A 105 0.68 -1.34 -4.23
CA TYR A 105 0.24 -1.57 -5.60
C TYR A 105 1.36 -2.18 -6.46
N LEU A 106 2.53 -1.55 -6.48
CA LEU A 106 3.69 -2.02 -7.25
C LEU A 106 4.13 -3.41 -6.80
N TYR A 107 4.11 -3.68 -5.50
CA TYR A 107 4.48 -4.97 -4.96
C TYR A 107 3.51 -6.07 -5.44
N HIS A 108 2.21 -5.82 -5.34
CA HIS A 108 1.19 -6.77 -5.78
C HIS A 108 1.21 -6.98 -7.30
N VAL A 109 1.38 -5.92 -8.08
CA VAL A 109 1.56 -6.01 -9.53
C VAL A 109 2.81 -6.82 -9.88
N ASN A 110 3.95 -6.60 -9.22
CA ASN A 110 5.18 -7.34 -9.46
C ASN A 110 5.00 -8.85 -9.25
N VAL A 111 4.22 -9.25 -8.24
CA VAL A 111 3.88 -10.65 -7.99
C VAL A 111 2.93 -11.19 -9.06
N LEU A 112 1.88 -10.44 -9.40
CA LEU A 112 0.85 -10.89 -10.34
C LEU A 112 1.37 -10.99 -11.78
N LYS A 113 2.27 -10.09 -12.20
CA LYS A 113 2.94 -10.11 -13.52
C LYS A 113 3.68 -11.41 -13.83
N LYS A 114 4.08 -12.16 -12.81
CA LYS A 114 4.78 -13.45 -12.96
C LYS A 114 3.85 -14.60 -13.29
N THR A 115 2.53 -14.40 -13.21
CA THR A 115 1.54 -15.39 -13.61
C THR A 115 1.24 -15.28 -15.11
N PRO A 116 0.85 -16.37 -15.80
CA PRO A 116 0.52 -16.31 -17.22
C PRO A 116 -0.57 -15.28 -17.55
N ALA A 117 -1.61 -15.18 -16.70
CA ALA A 117 -2.70 -14.21 -16.89
C ALA A 117 -2.29 -12.77 -16.55
N GLY A 118 -1.37 -12.58 -15.60
CA GLY A 118 -0.97 -11.24 -15.15
C GLY A 118 0.06 -10.56 -16.05
N GLY A 119 0.85 -11.32 -16.82
CA GLY A 119 1.84 -10.75 -17.74
C GLY A 119 1.23 -9.76 -18.74
N GLU A 120 0.06 -10.10 -19.29
CA GLU A 120 -0.72 -9.21 -20.18
C GLU A 120 -1.49 -8.15 -19.39
N ALA A 121 -2.23 -8.55 -18.35
CA ALA A 121 -3.12 -7.66 -17.60
C ALA A 121 -2.40 -6.46 -16.95
N TYR A 122 -1.12 -6.59 -16.61
CA TYR A 122 -0.32 -5.53 -15.99
C TYR A 122 0.91 -5.15 -16.84
N ALA A 123 0.91 -5.47 -18.14
CA ALA A 123 2.04 -5.21 -19.04
C ALA A 123 2.48 -3.74 -19.03
N ALA A 124 1.51 -2.82 -18.98
CA ALA A 124 1.72 -1.38 -19.03
C ALA A 124 2.42 -0.79 -17.79
N VAL A 125 2.43 -1.50 -16.65
CA VAL A 125 3.01 -1.00 -15.39
C VAL A 125 4.51 -1.29 -15.38
N ASN A 126 5.35 -0.26 -15.40
CA ASN A 126 6.80 -0.43 -15.29
C ASN A 126 7.22 -0.38 -13.83
N VAL A 127 7.15 -1.53 -13.15
CA VAL A 127 7.42 -1.63 -11.70
C VAL A 127 8.79 -1.05 -11.32
N GLU A 128 9.84 -1.32 -12.10
CA GLU A 128 11.19 -0.85 -11.80
C GLU A 128 11.28 0.68 -11.90
N SER A 129 10.80 1.25 -13.02
CA SER A 129 10.80 2.71 -13.21
C SER A 129 9.97 3.40 -12.13
N GLU A 130 8.78 2.91 -11.85
CA GLU A 130 7.90 3.54 -10.86
C GLU A 130 8.42 3.38 -9.44
N LEU A 131 9.10 2.27 -9.11
CA LEU A 131 9.79 2.13 -7.82
C LEU A 131 10.97 3.10 -7.72
N ASN A 132 11.64 3.43 -8.83
CA ASN A 132 12.65 4.50 -8.86
C ASN A 132 12.03 5.88 -8.63
N ASP A 133 10.88 6.15 -9.23
CA ASP A 133 10.15 7.42 -9.05
C ASP A 133 9.61 7.59 -7.61
N LEU A 134 9.32 6.48 -6.92
CA LEU A 134 8.97 6.51 -5.49
C LEU A 134 10.15 6.84 -4.57
N ASP A 135 11.39 6.77 -5.06
CA ASP A 135 12.62 7.03 -4.31
C ASP A 135 12.64 6.42 -2.87
N PRO A 136 12.34 5.11 -2.70
CA PRO A 136 12.39 4.48 -1.39
C PRO A 136 13.83 4.39 -0.88
N THR A 137 13.99 4.29 0.44
CA THR A 137 15.28 3.95 1.05
C THR A 137 15.82 2.63 0.49
N ASP A 138 17.14 2.44 0.51
CA ASP A 138 17.78 1.20 0.07
C ASP A 138 17.23 -0.04 0.81
N ALA A 139 16.88 0.11 2.08
CA ALA A 139 16.31 -0.98 2.88
C ALA A 139 14.90 -1.33 2.42
N VAL A 140 14.04 -0.33 2.14
CA VAL A 140 12.69 -0.54 1.59
C VAL A 140 12.76 -1.15 0.20
N ARG A 141 13.63 -0.65 -0.68
CA ARG A 141 13.88 -1.22 -2.02
C ARG A 141 14.31 -2.68 -1.93
N SER A 142 15.33 -2.96 -1.11
CA SER A 142 15.82 -4.33 -0.89
C SER A 142 14.70 -5.23 -0.36
N ALA A 143 13.85 -4.73 0.54
CA ALA A 143 12.73 -5.49 1.08
C ALA A 143 11.63 -5.77 0.05
N PHE A 144 11.36 -4.81 -0.83
CA PHE A 144 10.42 -4.95 -1.95
C PHE A 144 10.88 -6.02 -2.95
N GLU A 145 12.17 -6.03 -3.28
CA GLU A 145 12.75 -6.92 -4.29
C GLU A 145 12.93 -8.36 -3.76
N ARG A 146 13.09 -8.53 -2.45
CA ARG A 146 13.22 -9.85 -1.80
C ARG A 146 12.02 -10.73 -2.11
N HIS A 147 12.26 -11.81 -2.87
CA HIS A 147 11.25 -12.83 -3.14
C HIS A 147 11.09 -13.79 -1.94
N PRO A 148 9.86 -14.17 -1.56
CA PRO A 148 9.63 -15.22 -0.57
C PRO A 148 10.08 -16.63 -1.00
N GLY A 149 10.72 -16.78 -2.18
CA GLY A 149 11.22 -18.05 -2.71
C GLY A 149 12.75 -18.25 -2.62
N ASN A 150 13.51 -17.29 -2.08
CA ASN A 150 14.96 -17.43 -1.89
C ASN A 150 15.36 -17.23 -0.42
N ALA A 151 14.57 -17.80 0.50
CA ALA A 151 15.12 -18.21 1.79
C ALA A 151 15.99 -19.44 1.49
N GLY A 152 17.29 -19.20 1.32
CA GLY A 152 18.25 -20.24 1.02
C GLY A 152 18.10 -21.42 1.96
N ALA A 153 18.28 -22.61 1.39
CA ALA A 153 18.80 -23.73 2.15
C ALA A 153 20.05 -23.24 2.89
N SER A 154 19.92 -23.01 4.19
CA SER A 154 21.04 -22.92 5.13
C SER A 154 20.70 -23.83 6.28
N GLU A 155 21.08 -25.09 6.06
CA GLU A 155 21.69 -26.03 6.99
C GLU A 155 20.99 -26.40 8.31
N ARG A 156 21.06 -27.71 8.54
CA ARG A 156 20.68 -28.46 9.73
C ARG A 156 21.45 -28.02 10.96
#